data_AF-A0A2D7V0Q7-F1
#
_entry.id   AF-A0A2D7V0Q7-F1
#
_cell.length_a   1.000
_cell.length_b   1.000
_cell.length_c   1.000
_cell.angle_alpha   90.00
_cell.angle_beta   90.00
_cell.angle_gamma   90.00
#
_symmetry.space_group_name_H-M   'P 1'
#
loop_
_entity.id
_entity.type
_entity.pdbx_description
1 polymer ?
#
loop_
_entity_poly.entity_id
_entity_poly.type
_entity_poly.pdbx_seq_one_letter_code
_entity_poly.pdbx_strand_id
1 'polypeptide(L)'
;MLNLESNPVGRGREDAALSVVSKQFAVSQANLIDAIWPEAIPFEQAVKRFTEQQIVDPLKIEIGQGSFLEKLRSALGVDLSLPEEDTPFDPDAMIKAGIEVNTARRKLAKNSLSSLTILGFDLEKMMRQVGRRVGEELAFTLRGIDDQIEFLNEMMDLWEAAGLGTLSYDFDPSFHVRVGLNEMPEPENKEVLPLWEMDDGIVEGALMSRYPEEGEVQINRIDGSGELDDLWQYHLIMKDSTE
;
A
#
# COMPACT_ATOMS: atom_id res chain seq x y z
N MET A 1 46.24 10.57 12.18
CA MET A 1 47.21 11.67 12.32
C MET A 1 46.98 12.63 11.17
N LEU A 2 46.64 13.89 11.46
CA LEU A 2 46.56 14.96 10.46
C LEU A 2 47.98 15.37 10.09
N ASN A 3 48.41 15.12 8.85
CA ASN A 3 49.63 15.70 8.32
C ASN A 3 49.25 17.02 7.65
N LEU A 4 49.57 18.14 8.31
CA LEU A 4 49.57 19.45 7.70
C LEU A 4 50.98 19.70 7.16
N GLU A 5 51.14 19.85 5.85
CA GLU A 5 52.42 20.28 5.28
C GLU A 5 52.73 21.73 5.67
N SER A 6 53.99 21.98 6.05
CA SER A 6 54.48 23.21 6.68
C SER A 6 54.86 24.33 5.70
N ASN A 7 54.41 24.31 4.44
CA ASN A 7 54.78 25.36 3.49
C ASN A 7 53.65 25.73 2.51
N PRO A 8 52.82 26.75 2.85
CA PRO A 8 51.67 27.14 2.06
C PRO A 8 52.08 28.26 1.09
N VAL A 9 52.49 27.92 -0.14
CA VAL A 9 52.55 28.92 -1.22
C VAL A 9 52.03 28.36 -2.54
N GLY A 10 50.82 28.78 -2.86
CA GLY A 10 50.37 29.14 -4.20
C GLY A 10 50.20 28.03 -5.24
N ARG A 11 48.99 27.49 -5.35
CA ARG A 11 48.33 27.21 -6.65
C ARG A 11 46.80 27.32 -6.53
N GLY A 12 46.24 28.22 -7.35
CA GLY A 12 44.96 28.03 -8.04
C GLY A 12 43.65 28.14 -7.26
N ARG A 13 42.72 28.93 -7.80
CA ARG A 13 41.33 29.11 -7.36
C ARG A 13 40.44 27.86 -7.60
N GLU A 14 41.01 26.68 -7.90
CA GLU A 14 40.24 25.50 -8.35
C GLU A 14 40.48 24.20 -7.56
N ASP A 15 41.37 24.16 -6.56
CA ASP A 15 41.79 22.87 -5.97
C ASP A 15 41.51 22.75 -4.46
N ALA A 16 40.30 23.13 -4.05
CA ALA A 16 39.74 22.76 -2.75
C ALA A 16 38.79 21.57 -2.89
N ALA A 17 39.23 20.49 -3.55
CA ALA A 17 38.59 19.19 -3.37
C ALA A 17 39.02 18.65 -2.01
N LEU A 18 38.19 18.88 -0.98
CA LEU A 18 38.31 18.16 0.29
C LEU A 18 38.10 16.67 -0.01
N SER A 19 39.18 15.96 -0.32
CA SER A 19 39.16 14.52 -0.53
C SER A 19 38.93 13.85 0.82
N VAL A 20 37.67 13.56 1.14
CA VAL A 20 37.31 12.79 2.34
C VAL A 20 37.67 11.33 2.07
N VAL A 21 38.94 10.97 2.24
CA VAL A 21 39.44 9.57 2.22
C VAL A 21 39.15 8.90 3.58
N SER A 22 37.96 9.12 4.13
CA SER A 22 37.50 8.42 5.33
C SER A 22 36.77 7.17 4.90
N LYS A 23 37.35 5.99 5.19
CA LYS A 23 36.67 4.71 4.99
C LYS A 23 35.31 4.68 5.69
N GLN A 24 35.20 5.31 6.86
CA GLN A 24 33.95 5.42 7.60
C GLN A 24 32.90 6.22 6.82
N PHE A 25 33.30 7.34 6.20
CA PHE A 25 32.41 8.15 5.36
C PHE A 25 31.96 7.39 4.12
N ALA A 26 32.88 6.68 3.45
CA ALA A 26 32.55 5.86 2.28
C ALA A 26 31.56 4.73 2.62
N VAL A 27 31.73 4.08 3.77
CA VAL A 27 30.78 3.06 4.25
C VAL A 27 29.43 3.67 4.59
N SER A 28 29.39 4.82 5.27
CA SER A 28 28.13 5.52 5.55
C SER A 28 27.39 5.94 4.26
N GLN A 29 28.12 6.40 3.24
CA GLN A 29 27.55 6.74 1.94
C GLN A 29 27.05 5.51 1.19
N ALA A 30 27.80 4.41 1.21
CA ALA A 30 27.35 3.14 0.61
C ALA A 30 26.07 2.63 1.28
N ASN A 31 26.01 2.64 2.62
CA ASN A 31 24.81 2.25 3.36
C ASN A 31 23.61 3.16 3.04
N LEU A 32 23.84 4.46 2.85
CA LEU A 32 22.79 5.39 2.43
C LEU A 32 22.28 5.04 1.03
N ILE A 33 23.19 4.81 0.08
CA ILE A 33 22.84 4.40 -1.28
C ILE A 33 22.06 3.08 -1.24
N ASP A 34 22.51 2.08 -0.49
CA ASP A 34 21.82 0.79 -0.38
C ASP A 34 20.44 0.91 0.28
N ALA A 35 20.23 1.91 1.16
CA ALA A 35 18.93 2.17 1.77
C ALA A 35 17.96 2.88 0.80
N ILE A 36 18.43 3.83 0.00
CA ILE A 36 17.57 4.61 -0.91
C ILE A 36 17.33 3.90 -2.25
N TRP A 37 18.27 3.07 -2.71
CA TRP A 37 18.22 2.45 -4.03
C TRP A 37 16.96 1.58 -4.26
N PRO A 38 16.47 0.79 -3.28
CA PRO A 38 15.22 0.03 -3.42
C PRO A 38 13.95 0.90 -3.46
N GLU A 39 14.04 2.19 -3.17
CA GLU A 39 12.95 3.18 -3.29
C GLU A 39 13.04 4.00 -4.57
N ALA A 40 14.15 3.93 -5.30
CA ALA A 40 14.32 4.64 -6.55
C ALA A 40 13.39 4.07 -7.64
N ILE A 41 12.84 4.96 -8.48
CA ILE A 41 12.02 4.58 -9.63
C ILE A 41 12.97 4.13 -10.77
N PRO A 42 12.84 2.90 -11.28
CA PRO A 42 13.58 2.43 -12.45
C PRO A 42 13.41 3.36 -13.65
N PHE A 43 14.49 3.57 -14.42
CA PHE A 43 14.49 4.49 -15.56
C PHE A 43 13.37 4.21 -16.57
N GLU A 44 13.09 2.94 -16.88
CA GLU A 44 12.02 2.57 -17.81
C GLU A 44 10.62 2.99 -17.32
N GLN A 45 10.39 2.94 -16.01
CA GLN A 45 9.14 3.38 -15.39
C GLN A 45 9.04 4.91 -15.41
N ALA A 46 10.15 5.59 -15.14
CA ALA A 46 10.22 7.04 -15.25
C ALA A 46 9.91 7.52 -16.68
N VAL A 47 10.45 6.84 -17.71
CA VAL A 47 10.15 7.15 -19.12
C VAL A 47 8.65 7.12 -19.36
N LYS A 48 7.97 6.02 -19.00
CA LYS A 48 6.50 5.91 -19.15
C LYS A 48 5.74 7.01 -18.44
N ARG A 49 6.16 7.38 -17.23
CA ARG A 49 5.55 8.48 -16.47
C ARG A 49 5.61 9.82 -17.22
N PHE A 50 6.74 10.11 -17.85
CA PHE A 50 6.94 11.38 -18.57
C PHE A 50 6.37 11.36 -20.00
N THR A 51 6.44 10.24 -20.72
CA THR A 51 6.02 10.17 -22.13
C THR A 51 4.58 9.74 -22.30
N GLU A 52 4.13 8.76 -21.51
CA GLU A 52 2.81 8.13 -21.62
C GLU A 52 1.83 8.63 -20.56
N GLN A 53 2.32 9.42 -19.58
CA GLN A 53 1.51 9.92 -18.47
C GLN A 53 0.88 8.80 -17.63
N GLN A 54 1.59 7.68 -17.47
CA GLN A 54 1.15 6.52 -16.68
C GLN A 54 2.07 6.26 -15.49
N ILE A 55 1.49 5.93 -14.33
CA ILE A 55 2.24 5.41 -13.20
C ILE A 55 2.30 3.88 -13.37
N VAL A 56 3.50 3.33 -13.49
CA VAL A 56 3.71 1.87 -13.68
C VAL A 56 4.59 1.28 -12.59
N ASP A 57 4.79 2.03 -11.50
CA ASP A 57 5.66 1.62 -10.41
C ASP A 57 5.06 0.37 -9.71
N PRO A 58 5.86 -0.59 -9.24
CA PRO A 58 5.34 -1.81 -8.63
C PRO A 58 4.67 -1.49 -7.28
N LEU A 59 3.50 -2.09 -7.04
CA LEU A 59 2.82 -1.97 -5.74
C LEU A 59 3.50 -2.86 -4.71
N LYS A 60 3.99 -2.27 -3.62
CA LYS A 60 4.54 -3.01 -2.46
C LYS A 60 3.39 -3.30 -1.50
N ILE A 61 2.94 -4.56 -1.49
CA ILE A 61 1.87 -5.02 -0.59
C ILE A 61 2.51 -5.71 0.61
N GLU A 62 2.12 -5.29 1.81
CA GLU A 62 2.47 -5.99 3.03
C GLU A 62 1.59 -7.23 3.19
N ILE A 63 2.20 -8.41 3.09
CA ILE A 63 1.49 -9.68 3.26
C ILE A 63 1.53 -10.06 4.73
N GLY A 64 0.46 -9.77 5.47
CA GLY A 64 0.20 -10.32 6.80
C GLY A 64 1.29 -10.07 7.86
N GLN A 65 1.10 -10.62 9.06
CA GLN A 65 2.09 -10.57 10.14
C GLN A 65 2.21 -11.95 10.84
N GLY A 66 3.37 -12.27 11.40
CA GLY A 66 3.62 -13.50 12.15
C GLY A 66 4.25 -14.64 11.33
N SER A 67 4.29 -15.85 11.90
CA SER A 67 4.94 -17.01 11.28
C SER A 67 4.06 -17.66 10.22
N PHE A 68 4.43 -17.50 8.95
CA PHE A 68 3.79 -18.19 7.82
C PHE A 68 3.86 -19.72 7.93
N LEU A 69 4.92 -20.24 8.53
CA LEU A 69 5.05 -21.67 8.77
C LEU A 69 3.96 -22.16 9.74
N GLU A 70 3.70 -21.42 10.81
CA GLU A 70 2.63 -21.79 11.76
C GLU A 70 1.24 -21.64 11.15
N LYS A 71 1.01 -20.60 10.35
CA LYS A 71 -0.26 -20.41 9.63
C LYS A 71 -0.50 -21.54 8.64
N LEU A 72 0.51 -21.90 7.84
CA LEU A 72 0.44 -23.02 6.91
C LEU A 72 0.23 -24.34 7.65
N ARG A 73 0.91 -24.57 8.77
CA ARG A 73 0.72 -25.74 9.62
C ARG A 73 -0.72 -25.84 10.11
N SER A 74 -1.25 -24.75 10.67
CA SER A 74 -2.62 -24.65 11.16
C SER A 74 -3.63 -24.93 10.02
N ALA A 75 -3.40 -24.32 8.86
CA ALA A 75 -4.20 -24.52 7.65
C ALA A 75 -4.23 -25.99 7.17
N LEU A 76 -3.11 -26.70 7.35
CA LEU A 76 -2.98 -28.11 6.99
C LEU A 76 -3.45 -29.07 8.08
N GLY A 77 -3.78 -28.57 9.28
CA GLY A 77 -4.21 -29.37 10.42
C GLY A 77 -3.12 -30.29 10.98
N VAL A 78 -1.84 -29.93 10.78
CA VAL A 78 -0.70 -30.73 11.25
C VAL A 78 -0.36 -30.31 12.67
N ASP A 79 -0.61 -31.18 13.65
CA ASP A 79 -0.04 -30.98 14.99
C ASP A 79 1.45 -31.36 14.96
N LEU A 80 2.30 -30.45 15.46
CA LEU A 80 3.75 -30.63 15.55
C LEU A 80 4.18 -31.00 16.98
N SER A 81 3.26 -31.41 17.85
CA SER A 81 3.65 -32.09 19.08
C SER A 81 4.48 -33.32 18.70
N LEU A 82 5.81 -33.15 18.77
CA LEU A 82 6.73 -34.24 18.65
C LEU A 82 6.41 -35.18 19.82
N PRO A 83 6.18 -36.47 19.57
CA PRO A 83 5.99 -37.43 20.63
C PRO A 83 7.13 -37.29 21.65
N GLU A 84 6.79 -37.16 22.93
CA GLU A 84 7.80 -37.06 24.00
C GLU A 84 8.63 -38.34 24.12
N GLU A 85 8.09 -39.47 23.64
CA GLU A 85 8.77 -40.76 23.54
C GLU A 85 8.93 -41.16 22.07
N ASP A 86 10.03 -41.86 21.77
CA ASP A 86 10.36 -42.35 20.43
C ASP A 86 9.34 -43.41 19.99
N THR A 87 8.26 -42.98 19.32
CA THR A 87 7.22 -43.85 18.79
C THR A 87 7.79 -44.69 17.63
N PRO A 88 7.65 -46.02 17.66
CA PRO A 88 8.06 -46.88 16.55
C PRO A 88 7.41 -46.46 15.23
N PHE A 89 8.12 -46.66 14.11
CA PHE A 89 7.60 -46.35 12.78
C PHE A 89 6.33 -47.16 12.49
N ASP A 90 5.23 -46.44 12.23
CA ASP A 90 3.94 -47.00 11.82
C ASP A 90 3.61 -46.57 10.38
N PRO A 91 3.72 -47.50 9.40
CA PRO A 91 3.39 -47.24 7.99
C PRO A 91 1.94 -46.77 7.78
N ASP A 92 0.99 -47.29 8.56
CA ASP A 92 -0.43 -46.96 8.39
C ASP A 92 -0.73 -45.55 8.90
N ALA A 93 -0.13 -45.16 10.02
CA ALA A 93 -0.17 -43.79 10.52
C ALA A 93 0.46 -42.80 9.53
N MET A 94 1.60 -43.15 8.92
CA MET A 94 2.25 -42.32 7.89
C MET A 94 1.33 -42.11 6.67
N ILE A 95 0.71 -43.18 6.16
CA ILE A 95 -0.21 -43.11 5.01
C ILE A 95 -1.42 -42.25 5.35
N LYS A 96 -2.01 -42.43 6.55
CA LYS A 96 -3.15 -41.64 7.02
C LYS A 96 -2.82 -40.15 7.10
N ALA A 97 -1.69 -39.78 7.71
CA ALA A 97 -1.23 -38.39 7.77
C ALA A 97 -1.01 -37.80 6.37
N GLY A 98 -0.43 -38.58 5.44
CA GLY A 98 -0.26 -38.16 4.05
C GLY A 98 -1.59 -37.89 3.32
N ILE A 99 -2.61 -38.72 3.55
CA ILE A 99 -3.95 -38.52 2.99
C ILE A 99 -4.63 -37.28 3.59
N GLU A 100 -4.49 -37.07 4.90
CA GLU A 100 -5.06 -35.92 5.61
C GLU A 100 -4.44 -34.60 5.11
N VAL A 101 -3.10 -34.51 5.05
CA VAL A 101 -2.39 -33.35 4.51
C VAL A 101 -2.78 -33.09 3.06
N ASN A 102 -2.82 -34.12 2.22
CA ASN A 102 -3.20 -33.95 0.81
C ASN A 102 -4.66 -33.49 0.66
N THR A 103 -5.54 -33.93 1.55
CA THR A 103 -6.94 -33.48 1.59
C THR A 103 -7.03 -32.02 2.03
N ALA A 104 -6.28 -31.60 3.04
CA ALA A 104 -6.18 -30.20 3.44
C ALA A 104 -5.63 -29.32 2.30
N ARG A 105 -4.56 -29.74 1.61
CA ARG A 105 -4.02 -29.04 0.43
C ARG A 105 -5.06 -28.86 -0.68
N ARG A 106 -5.84 -29.89 -0.97
CA ARG A 106 -6.93 -29.81 -1.97
C ARG A 106 -8.05 -28.86 -1.54
N LYS A 107 -8.36 -28.77 -0.24
CA LYS A 107 -9.32 -27.79 0.28
C LYS A 107 -8.79 -26.37 0.16
N LEU A 108 -7.52 -26.14 0.51
CA LEU A 108 -6.87 -24.84 0.35
C LEU A 108 -6.83 -24.38 -1.12
N ALA A 109 -6.62 -25.31 -2.05
CA ALA A 109 -6.62 -24.99 -3.47
C ALA A 109 -8.01 -24.64 -4.03
N LYS A 110 -9.10 -25.15 -3.45
CA LYS A 110 -10.47 -24.92 -3.95
C LYS A 110 -11.09 -23.63 -3.43
N ASN A 111 -10.81 -23.27 -2.18
CA ASN A 111 -11.39 -22.08 -1.55
C ASN A 111 -10.36 -20.95 -1.52
N SER A 112 -10.02 -20.38 -2.69
CA SER A 112 -8.85 -19.53 -2.85
C SER A 112 -8.84 -18.31 -1.91
N LEU A 113 -9.94 -17.55 -1.82
CA LEU A 113 -9.98 -16.32 -1.01
C LEU A 113 -9.87 -16.61 0.49
N SER A 114 -10.72 -17.48 1.03
CA SER A 114 -10.64 -17.83 2.45
C SER A 114 -9.33 -18.54 2.80
N SER A 115 -8.72 -19.27 1.86
CA SER A 115 -7.39 -19.86 2.05
C SER A 115 -6.28 -18.81 2.09
N LEU A 116 -6.37 -17.74 1.29
CA LEU A 116 -5.46 -16.59 1.41
C LEU A 116 -5.61 -15.96 2.80
N THR A 117 -6.83 -15.72 3.28
CA THR A 117 -7.02 -15.19 4.64
C THR A 117 -6.43 -16.09 5.72
N ILE A 118 -6.61 -17.42 5.62
CA ILE A 118 -6.01 -18.40 6.54
C ILE A 118 -4.47 -18.34 6.50
N LEU A 119 -3.88 -18.17 5.32
CA LEU A 119 -2.43 -18.01 5.15
C LEU A 119 -1.92 -16.66 5.65
N GLY A 120 -2.83 -15.77 6.06
CA GLY A 120 -2.52 -14.51 6.70
C GLY A 120 -2.59 -13.30 5.79
N PHE A 121 -3.16 -13.43 4.60
CA PHE A 121 -3.42 -12.28 3.72
C PHE A 121 -4.60 -11.48 4.27
N ASP A 122 -4.39 -10.18 4.44
CA ASP A 122 -5.45 -9.24 4.78
C ASP A 122 -6.01 -8.69 3.47
N LEU A 123 -7.10 -9.32 2.99
CA LEU A 123 -7.68 -9.00 1.68
C LEU A 123 -8.27 -7.60 1.64
N GLU A 124 -8.82 -7.11 2.75
CA GLU A 124 -9.37 -5.75 2.87
C GLU A 124 -8.26 -4.72 2.67
N LYS A 125 -7.16 -4.83 3.44
CA LYS A 125 -6.01 -3.93 3.27
C LYS A 125 -5.39 -4.03 1.88
N MET A 126 -5.32 -5.23 1.32
CA MET A 126 -4.78 -5.45 -0.01
C MET A 126 -5.64 -4.74 -1.07
N MET A 127 -6.95 -4.94 -1.03
CA MET A 127 -7.88 -4.30 -1.97
C MET A 127 -7.86 -2.78 -1.83
N ARG A 128 -7.79 -2.25 -0.60
CA ARG A 128 -7.63 -0.82 -0.36
C ARG A 128 -6.32 -0.26 -0.92
N GLN A 129 -5.20 -0.96 -0.77
CA GLN A 129 -3.93 -0.54 -1.38
C GLN A 129 -3.98 -0.52 -2.91
N VAL A 130 -4.64 -1.51 -3.51
CA VAL A 130 -4.89 -1.53 -4.97
C VAL A 130 -5.75 -0.33 -5.36
N GLY A 131 -6.84 -0.09 -4.63
CA GLY A 131 -7.72 1.06 -4.83
C GLY A 131 -6.97 2.39 -4.75
N ARG A 132 -6.16 2.59 -3.70
CA ARG A 132 -5.33 3.79 -3.54
C ARG A 132 -4.45 4.04 -4.75
N ARG A 133 -3.82 3.00 -5.30
CA ARG A 133 -3.00 3.17 -6.49
C ARG A 133 -3.83 3.57 -7.71
N VAL A 134 -5.00 2.97 -7.90
CA VAL A 134 -5.92 3.38 -8.98
C VAL A 134 -6.33 4.85 -8.81
N GLY A 135 -6.62 5.28 -7.57
CA GLY A 135 -6.88 6.67 -7.23
C GLY A 135 -5.71 7.62 -7.52
N GLU A 136 -4.49 7.22 -7.18
CA GLU A 136 -3.26 7.96 -7.51
C GLU A 136 -3.10 8.14 -9.02
N GLU A 137 -3.33 7.09 -9.80
CA GLU A 137 -3.27 7.11 -11.27
C GLU A 137 -4.38 7.98 -11.89
N LEU A 138 -5.58 7.94 -11.31
CA LEU A 138 -6.68 8.81 -11.67
C LEU A 138 -6.32 10.29 -11.43
N ALA A 139 -5.87 10.63 -10.23
CA ALA A 139 -5.45 12.00 -9.91
C ALA A 139 -4.28 12.45 -10.79
N PHE A 140 -3.35 11.55 -11.10
CA PHE A 140 -2.27 11.83 -12.03
C PHE A 140 -2.78 12.14 -13.44
N THR A 141 -3.80 11.43 -13.92
CA THR A 141 -4.43 11.70 -15.23
C THR A 141 -5.10 13.07 -15.24
N LEU A 142 -5.75 13.45 -14.14
CA LEU A 142 -6.44 14.73 -13.96
C LEU A 142 -5.52 15.89 -13.54
N ARG A 143 -4.20 15.67 -13.44
CA ARG A 143 -3.24 16.68 -12.94
C ARG A 143 -3.19 17.99 -13.73
N GLY A 144 -3.75 18.02 -14.94
CA GLY A 144 -3.88 19.23 -15.75
C GLY A 144 -4.96 20.19 -15.26
N ILE A 145 -5.79 19.77 -14.30
CA ILE A 145 -6.83 20.58 -13.68
C ILE A 145 -6.24 21.30 -12.46
N ASP A 146 -6.12 22.62 -12.57
CA ASP A 146 -5.57 23.47 -11.50
C ASP A 146 -6.62 23.78 -10.43
N ASP A 147 -7.88 23.94 -10.81
CA ASP A 147 -8.97 24.26 -9.89
C ASP A 147 -9.36 23.05 -9.01
N GLN A 148 -9.67 23.30 -7.74
CA GLN A 148 -10.00 22.22 -6.80
C GLN A 148 -11.40 21.67 -7.02
N ILE A 149 -12.38 22.52 -7.35
CA ILE A 149 -13.76 22.11 -7.54
C ILE A 149 -13.92 21.40 -8.89
N GLU A 150 -13.26 21.90 -9.94
CA GLU A 150 -13.23 21.22 -11.24
C GLU A 150 -12.63 19.81 -11.12
N PHE A 151 -11.55 19.64 -10.35
CA PHE A 151 -10.97 18.31 -10.10
C PHE A 151 -11.97 17.36 -9.40
N LEU A 152 -12.68 17.85 -8.38
CA LEU A 152 -13.66 17.06 -7.64
C LEU A 152 -14.86 16.69 -8.52
N ASN A 153 -15.36 17.62 -9.33
CA ASN A 153 -16.44 17.36 -10.28
C ASN A 153 -16.04 16.28 -11.29
N GLU A 154 -14.83 16.34 -11.83
CA GLU A 154 -14.38 15.34 -12.80
C GLU A 154 -14.21 13.96 -12.17
N MET A 155 -13.79 13.91 -10.90
CA MET A 155 -13.78 12.66 -10.14
C MET A 155 -15.19 12.11 -9.93
N MET A 156 -16.18 12.97 -9.63
CA MET A 156 -17.58 12.57 -9.46
C MET A 156 -18.17 12.02 -10.76
N ASP A 157 -17.96 12.72 -11.88
CA ASP A 157 -18.44 12.29 -13.19
C ASP A 157 -17.86 10.93 -13.58
N LEU A 158 -16.57 10.69 -13.30
CA LEU A 158 -15.93 9.40 -13.56
C LEU A 158 -16.45 8.28 -12.65
N TRP A 159 -16.73 8.58 -11.39
CA TRP A 159 -17.30 7.62 -10.44
C TRP A 159 -18.70 7.17 -10.85
N GLU A 160 -19.55 8.13 -11.24
CA GLU A 160 -20.89 7.85 -11.76
C GLU A 160 -20.84 7.11 -13.09
N ALA A 161 -19.96 7.53 -14.02
CA ALA A 161 -19.79 6.88 -15.32
C ALA A 161 -19.28 5.43 -15.21
N ALA A 162 -18.49 5.12 -14.19
CA ALA A 162 -18.05 3.77 -13.87
C ALA A 162 -19.16 2.91 -13.23
N GLY A 163 -20.27 3.52 -12.80
CA GLY A 163 -21.37 2.83 -12.14
C GLY A 163 -21.02 2.35 -10.73
N LEU A 164 -20.14 3.07 -10.04
CA LEU A 164 -19.71 2.72 -8.67
C LEU A 164 -20.69 3.22 -7.60
N GLY A 165 -21.43 4.29 -7.91
CA GLY A 165 -22.42 4.88 -7.02
C GLY A 165 -22.45 6.38 -7.17
N THR A 166 -22.54 7.09 -6.06
CA THR A 166 -22.62 8.55 -6.02
C THR A 166 -21.47 9.12 -5.22
N LEU A 167 -20.79 10.12 -5.77
CA LEU A 167 -19.90 10.99 -5.01
C LEU A 167 -20.55 12.38 -4.93
N SER A 168 -20.60 12.95 -3.74
CA SER A 168 -21.04 14.33 -3.55
C SER A 168 -20.13 15.05 -2.57
N TYR A 169 -20.15 16.38 -2.56
CA TYR A 169 -19.49 17.16 -1.51
C TYR A 169 -20.53 17.99 -0.77
N ASP A 170 -20.33 18.15 0.53
CA ASP A 170 -21.22 18.90 1.41
C ASP A 170 -20.39 19.70 2.42
N PHE A 171 -21.05 20.60 3.14
CA PHE A 171 -20.43 21.46 4.14
C PHE A 171 -21.26 21.44 5.44
N ASP A 172 -20.96 20.48 6.33
CA ASP A 172 -21.53 20.44 7.68
C ASP A 172 -20.68 19.60 8.64
N PRO A 173 -20.02 20.15 9.68
CA PRO A 173 -19.62 21.55 9.87
C PRO A 173 -18.36 21.94 9.05
N SER A 174 -17.81 21.02 8.26
CA SER A 174 -16.61 21.20 7.44
C SER A 174 -16.81 20.61 6.05
N PHE A 175 -16.03 21.07 5.07
CA PHE A 175 -16.09 20.54 3.71
C PHE A 175 -15.68 19.07 3.70
N HIS A 176 -16.54 18.22 3.14
CA HIS A 176 -16.27 16.80 3.02
C HIS A 176 -16.83 16.23 1.72
N VAL A 177 -16.15 15.20 1.21
CA VAL A 177 -16.65 14.35 0.12
C VAL A 177 -17.36 13.16 0.74
N ARG A 178 -18.62 12.96 0.37
CA ARG A 178 -19.46 11.83 0.76
C ARG A 178 -19.47 10.78 -0.33
N VAL A 179 -19.26 9.53 0.06
CA VAL A 179 -19.22 8.39 -0.84
C VAL A 179 -20.39 7.47 -0.60
N GLY A 180 -21.16 7.25 -1.67
CA GLY A 180 -22.21 6.26 -1.75
C GLY A 180 -21.89 5.19 -2.79
N LEU A 181 -22.31 3.95 -2.51
CA LEU A 181 -22.21 2.82 -3.42
C LEU A 181 -23.59 2.41 -3.93
N ASN A 182 -23.62 1.69 -5.06
CA ASN A 182 -24.86 1.11 -5.58
C ASN A 182 -25.35 -0.12 -4.80
N GLU A 183 -24.45 -0.83 -4.12
CA GLU A 183 -24.75 -2.02 -3.33
C GLU A 183 -24.08 -1.94 -1.96
N MET A 184 -24.77 -2.48 -0.95
CA MET A 184 -24.24 -2.48 0.41
C MET A 184 -23.05 -3.44 0.53
N PRO A 185 -21.96 -3.04 1.21
CA PRO A 185 -20.88 -3.94 1.58
C PRO A 185 -21.37 -5.13 2.40
N GLU A 186 -20.76 -6.31 2.19
CA GLU A 186 -20.97 -7.51 3.00
C GLU A 186 -19.71 -7.86 3.81
N PRO A 187 -19.33 -7.07 4.83
CA PRO A 187 -18.05 -7.22 5.53
C PRO A 187 -17.91 -8.56 6.28
N GLU A 188 -19.03 -9.21 6.62
CA GLU A 188 -18.99 -10.51 7.30
C GLU A 188 -18.74 -11.68 6.34
N ASN A 189 -18.92 -11.47 5.03
CA ASN A 189 -18.84 -12.52 4.03
C ASN A 189 -17.40 -12.72 3.51
N LYS A 190 -16.64 -13.56 4.22
CA LYS A 190 -15.23 -13.89 3.89
C LYS A 190 -15.04 -14.71 2.61
N GLU A 191 -16.13 -15.10 1.94
CA GLU A 191 -16.07 -15.79 0.64
C GLU A 191 -16.10 -14.81 -0.54
N VAL A 192 -16.46 -13.55 -0.28
CA VAL A 192 -16.51 -12.48 -1.28
C VAL A 192 -15.25 -11.62 -1.19
N LEU A 193 -14.75 -11.19 -2.34
CA LEU A 193 -13.62 -10.26 -2.39
C LEU A 193 -14.10 -8.88 -1.92
N PRO A 194 -13.41 -8.21 -0.98
CA PRO A 194 -13.86 -6.94 -0.42
C PRO A 194 -13.62 -5.79 -1.41
N LEU A 195 -14.43 -5.72 -2.46
CA LEU A 195 -14.32 -4.70 -3.51
C LEU A 195 -14.66 -3.31 -2.99
N TRP A 196 -15.54 -3.19 -1.99
CA TRP A 196 -15.85 -1.90 -1.36
C TRP A 196 -14.60 -1.24 -0.74
N GLU A 197 -13.64 -2.03 -0.22
CA GLU A 197 -12.36 -1.48 0.28
C GLU A 197 -11.50 -0.94 -0.86
N MET A 198 -11.57 -1.55 -2.05
CA MET A 198 -10.93 -1.02 -3.24
C MET A 198 -11.58 0.29 -3.66
N ASP A 199 -12.91 0.33 -3.69
CA ASP A 199 -13.69 1.51 -4.07
C ASP A 199 -13.40 2.69 -3.13
N ASP A 200 -13.43 2.46 -1.81
CA ASP A 200 -12.99 3.41 -0.79
C ASP A 200 -11.53 3.83 -1.01
N GLY A 201 -10.65 2.86 -1.29
CA GLY A 201 -9.25 3.11 -1.62
C GLY A 201 -9.06 4.05 -2.83
N ILE A 202 -9.89 3.95 -3.87
CA ILE A 202 -9.80 4.81 -5.06
C ILE A 202 -10.02 6.27 -4.67
N VAL A 203 -11.05 6.55 -3.87
CA VAL A 203 -11.34 7.92 -3.40
C VAL A 203 -10.21 8.43 -2.52
N GLU A 204 -9.74 7.59 -1.57
CA GLU A 204 -8.60 7.92 -0.71
C GLU A 204 -7.35 8.28 -1.51
N GLY A 205 -6.95 7.42 -2.45
CA GLY A 205 -5.75 7.61 -3.26
C GLY A 205 -5.80 8.85 -4.13
N ALA A 206 -6.97 9.13 -4.73
CA ALA A 206 -7.15 10.29 -5.57
C ALA A 206 -7.08 11.60 -4.77
N LEU A 207 -7.76 11.65 -3.63
CA LEU A 207 -7.73 12.81 -2.74
C LEU A 207 -6.33 13.02 -2.13
N MET A 208 -5.69 11.98 -1.58
CA MET A 208 -4.36 12.09 -0.99
C MET A 208 -3.28 12.51 -2.01
N SER A 209 -3.44 12.13 -3.28
CA SER A 209 -2.55 12.57 -4.36
C SER A 209 -2.75 14.04 -4.71
N ARG A 210 -4.00 14.52 -4.69
CA ARG A 210 -4.33 15.92 -4.95
C ARG A 210 -3.95 16.84 -3.80
N TYR A 211 -4.14 16.36 -2.57
CA TYR A 211 -3.89 17.08 -1.32
C TYR A 211 -2.84 16.33 -0.50
N PRO A 212 -1.54 16.46 -0.85
CA PRO A 212 -0.48 15.72 -0.18
C PRO A 212 -0.34 16.14 1.28
N GLU A 213 0.21 15.25 2.11
CA GLU A 213 0.39 15.48 3.56
C GLU A 213 1.22 16.72 3.90
N GLU A 214 2.10 17.16 3.02
CA GLU A 214 2.92 18.37 3.19
C GLU A 214 2.19 19.65 2.77
N GLY A 215 1.03 19.51 2.14
CA GLY A 215 0.20 20.62 1.65
C GLY A 215 -0.64 21.30 2.72
N GLU A 216 -1.42 22.28 2.27
CA GLU A 216 -2.30 23.11 3.11
C GLU A 216 -3.57 22.38 3.54
N VAL A 217 -3.95 21.29 2.87
CA VAL A 217 -5.16 20.52 3.15
C VAL A 217 -4.77 19.20 3.79
N GLN A 218 -5.37 18.90 4.94
CA GLN A 218 -5.35 17.58 5.56
C GLN A 218 -6.62 16.82 5.22
N ILE A 219 -6.49 15.56 4.82
CA ILE A 219 -7.62 14.67 4.58
C ILE A 219 -7.80 13.76 5.78
N ASN A 220 -9.01 13.75 6.34
CA ASN A 220 -9.42 12.82 7.37
C ASN A 220 -10.60 11.98 6.86
N ARG A 221 -10.38 10.67 6.69
CA ARG A 221 -11.45 9.71 6.40
C ARG A 221 -12.17 9.34 7.69
N ILE A 222 -13.49 9.39 7.68
CA ILE A 222 -14.35 8.84 8.72
C ILE A 222 -15.41 7.92 8.08
N ASP A 223 -15.99 7.03 8.88
CA ASP A 223 -17.14 6.27 8.44
C ASP A 223 -18.39 7.17 8.45
N GLY A 224 -19.24 7.02 7.44
CA GLY A 224 -20.50 7.76 7.32
C GLY A 224 -21.59 7.18 8.22
N SER A 225 -22.86 7.46 7.88
CA SER A 225 -24.02 6.88 8.57
C SER A 225 -24.18 5.37 8.34
N GLY A 226 -23.53 4.83 7.30
CA GLY A 226 -23.68 3.43 6.89
C GLY A 226 -24.90 3.21 6.00
N GLU A 227 -25.52 4.28 5.50
CA GLU A 227 -26.51 4.24 4.43
C GLU A 227 -25.82 4.15 3.06
N LEU A 228 -26.55 3.66 2.05
CA LEU A 228 -26.01 3.41 0.69
C LEU A 228 -25.37 4.67 0.07
N ASP A 229 -25.91 5.85 0.36
CA ASP A 229 -25.45 7.14 -0.14
C ASP A 229 -24.44 7.85 0.79
N ASP A 230 -24.08 7.23 1.92
CA ASP A 230 -23.24 7.81 2.97
C ASP A 230 -22.46 6.72 3.73
N LEU A 231 -21.64 5.96 2.99
CA LEU A 231 -20.79 4.92 3.57
C LEU A 231 -19.52 5.49 4.18
N TRP A 232 -18.87 6.43 3.47
CA TRP A 232 -17.61 7.03 3.89
C TRP A 232 -17.61 8.53 3.64
N GLN A 233 -16.92 9.27 4.52
CA GLN A 233 -16.76 10.71 4.39
C GLN A 233 -15.28 11.09 4.48
N TYR A 234 -14.83 11.93 3.56
CA TYR A 234 -13.48 12.47 3.53
C TYR A 234 -13.54 13.96 3.83
N HIS A 235 -13.17 14.33 5.05
CA HIS A 235 -13.11 15.73 5.47
C HIS A 235 -11.80 16.37 4.99
N LEU A 236 -11.93 17.49 4.28
CA LEU A 236 -10.80 18.30 3.84
C LEU A 236 -10.66 19.48 4.80
N ILE A 237 -9.63 19.43 5.64
CA ILE A 237 -9.39 20.41 6.69
C ILE A 237 -8.20 21.27 6.28
N MET A 238 -8.41 22.57 6.16
CA MET A 238 -7.31 23.53 5.96
C MET A 238 -6.45 23.55 7.22
N LYS A 239 -5.14 23.35 7.06
CA LYS A 239 -4.18 23.51 8.15
C LYS A 239 -3.97 25.01 8.38
N ASP A 240 -4.13 25.43 9.62
CA ASP A 240 -3.75 26.78 10.02
C ASP A 240 -2.25 26.95 9.82
N SER A 241 -1.85 27.97 9.06
CA SER A 241 -0.46 28.36 8.93
C SER A 241 0.05 28.79 10.30
N THR A 242 0.80 27.92 10.99
CA THR A 242 1.64 28.36 12.10
C THR A 242 2.67 29.33 11.54
N GLU A 243 2.43 30.63 11.76
CA GLU A 243 3.44 31.70 11.63
C GLU A 243 4.65 31.47 12.54
#